data_AF-A0A455ULU9-F1
#
_entry.id   AF-A0A455ULU9-F1
#
_cell.length_a   1.000
_cell.length_b   1.000
_cell.length_c   1.000
_cell.angle_alpha   90.00
_cell.angle_beta   90.00
_cell.angle_gamma   90.00
#
_symmetry.space_group_name_H-M   'P 1'
#
loop_
_entity.id
_entity.type
_entity.pdbx_description
1 polymer ?
#
loop_
_entity_poly.entity_id
_entity_poly.type
_entity_poly.pdbx_seq_one_letter_code
_entity_poly.pdbx_strand_id
1 'polypeptide(L)' 'MMLDMANGEGHDMSNMSQGEGHDMANMSMAGVTIAPGDTGTLLWSVPDNTNELEYACNIPGHYESGMYGNFTF' A
#
# COMPACT_ATOMS: atom_id res chain seq x y z
N MET A 1 -14.03 -24.44 28.41
CA MET A 1 -14.31 -25.62 27.56
C MET A 1 -14.56 -25.12 26.15
N MET A 2 -13.55 -24.69 25.38
CA MET A 2 -12.38 -25.37 24.82
C MET A 2 -12.74 -26.45 23.77
N LEU A 3 -12.38 -26.14 22.51
CA LEU A 3 -12.08 -27.00 21.34
C LEU A 3 -13.31 -27.59 20.61
N ASP A 4 -13.47 -27.51 19.28
CA ASP A 4 -12.49 -27.88 18.23
C ASP A 4 -13.00 -27.52 16.79
N MET A 5 -12.17 -26.79 16.00
CA MET A 5 -11.86 -26.90 14.54
C MET A 5 -12.96 -26.74 13.44
N ALA A 6 -12.76 -26.21 12.22
CA ALA A 6 -11.65 -25.64 11.43
C ALA A 6 -12.19 -25.06 10.08
N ASN A 7 -11.38 -24.22 9.40
CA ASN A 7 -11.54 -23.62 8.05
C ASN A 7 -12.65 -22.57 7.88
N GLY A 8 -12.44 -21.35 7.38
CA GLY A 8 -11.35 -20.80 6.58
C GLY A 8 -11.96 -20.05 5.38
N GLU A 9 -11.67 -18.76 5.28
CA GLU A 9 -11.72 -17.87 4.10
C GLU A 9 -13.06 -17.51 3.41
N GLY A 10 -13.26 -16.18 3.32
CA GLY A 10 -13.86 -15.57 2.13
C GLY A 10 -14.95 -14.52 2.37
N HIS A 11 -14.68 -13.47 3.16
CA HIS A 11 -15.57 -12.30 3.16
C HIS A 11 -15.38 -11.52 1.85
N ASP A 12 -16.31 -11.78 0.93
CA ASP A 12 -16.60 -11.00 -0.26
C ASP A 12 -16.87 -9.53 0.13
N MET A 13 -15.93 -8.66 -0.22
CA MET A 13 -16.05 -7.20 -0.11
C MET A 13 -16.18 -6.58 -1.50
N SER A 14 -16.91 -7.23 -2.41
CA SER A 14 -17.49 -6.50 -3.51
C SER A 14 -18.53 -5.53 -2.92
N ASN A 15 -18.41 -4.25 -3.26
CA ASN A 15 -19.40 -3.21 -2.99
C ASN A 15 -19.31 -2.48 -1.63
N MET A 16 -18.26 -1.66 -1.42
CA MET A 16 -18.40 -0.34 -0.78
C MET A 16 -17.16 0.54 -1.07
N SER A 17 -17.30 1.48 -2.00
CA SER A 17 -16.85 2.89 -1.87
C SER A 17 -16.83 3.52 -3.26
N GLN A 18 -17.95 4.12 -3.65
CA GLN A 18 -17.93 5.23 -4.61
C GLN A 18 -17.22 6.41 -3.95
N GLY A 19 -15.91 6.50 -4.18
CA GLY A 19 -15.18 7.75 -4.10
C GLY A 19 -14.56 7.96 -5.46
N GLU A 20 -14.86 9.09 -6.11
CA GLU A 20 -14.09 9.61 -7.24
C GLU A 20 -12.66 9.94 -6.75
N GLY A 21 -11.88 8.90 -6.46
CA GLY A 21 -10.45 8.97 -6.26
C GLY A 21 -9.81 8.84 -7.62
N HIS A 22 -9.20 9.92 -8.09
CA HIS A 22 -8.40 9.93 -9.30
C HIS A 22 -7.54 8.66 -9.37
N ASP A 23 -7.74 7.87 -10.42
CA ASP A 23 -7.04 6.61 -10.65
C ASP A 23 -5.52 6.83 -10.70
N MET A 24 -4.87 6.69 -9.54
CA MET A 24 -3.41 6.51 -9.45
C MET A 24 -2.99 5.12 -9.95
N ALA A 25 -3.94 4.32 -10.44
CA ALA A 25 -3.77 2.98 -10.99
C ALA A 25 -2.91 2.92 -12.27
N ASN A 26 -2.63 4.07 -12.90
CA ASN A 26 -1.86 4.16 -14.15
C ASN A 26 -0.49 4.80 -13.96
N MET A 27 0.11 4.61 -12.79
CA MET A 27 1.51 4.90 -12.58
C MET A 27 2.20 3.58 -12.30
N SER A 28 3.17 3.20 -13.12
CA SER A 28 4.04 2.04 -12.91
C SER A 28 4.97 2.30 -11.72
N MET A 29 4.40 2.53 -10.54
CA MET A 29 5.11 2.80 -9.30
C MET A 29 5.44 1.45 -8.67
N ALA A 30 6.71 1.23 -8.39
CA ALA A 30 7.11 0.10 -7.58
C ALA A 30 6.42 0.24 -6.20
N GLY A 31 5.69 -0.78 -5.79
CA GLY A 31 4.88 -0.73 -4.59
C GLY A 31 4.58 -2.11 -4.04
N VAL A 32 4.30 -2.17 -2.74
CA VAL A 32 3.82 -3.35 -2.04
C VAL A 32 2.66 -2.93 -1.15
N THR A 33 1.58 -3.71 -1.14
CA THR A 33 0.46 -3.52 -0.22
C THR A 33 0.64 -4.45 0.97
N ILE A 34 0.59 -3.90 2.18
CA ILE A 34 0.73 -4.65 3.44
C ILE A 34 -0.46 -4.36 4.35
N ALA A 35 -0.89 -5.37 5.12
CA ALA A 35 -1.94 -5.20 6.11
C ALA A 35 -1.38 -4.52 7.40
N PRO A 36 -2.24 -3.93 8.24
CA PRO A 36 -1.82 -3.38 9.52
C PRO A 36 -1.13 -4.44 10.40
N GLY A 37 0.09 -4.16 10.85
CA GLY A 37 0.89 -5.07 11.69
C GLY A 37 1.80 -6.03 10.93
N ASP A 38 1.65 -6.14 9.60
CA ASP A 38 2.51 -6.98 8.77
C ASP A 38 3.78 -6.26 8.34
N THR A 39 4.75 -7.04 7.86
CA THR A 39 6.00 -6.54 7.27
C THR A 39 6.16 -7.06 5.85
N GLY A 40 6.51 -6.17 4.92
CA GLY A 40 6.83 -6.49 3.53
C GLY A 40 8.21 -5.97 3.12
N THR A 41 8.70 -6.36 1.95
CA THR A 41 9.95 -5.85 1.39
C THR A 41 9.73 -5.43 -0.07
N LEU A 42 10.19 -4.25 -0.42
CA LEU A 42 10.23 -3.74 -1.79
C LEU A 42 11.70 -3.51 -2.17
N LEU A 43 12.20 -4.28 -3.13
CA LEU A 43 13.49 -4.04 -3.75
C LEU A 43 13.26 -3.41 -5.12
N TRP A 44 13.78 -2.20 -5.30
CA TRP A 44 13.62 -1.44 -6.54
C TRP A 44 14.91 -0.67 -6.86
N SER A 45 15.19 -0.50 -8.15
CA SER A 45 16.39 0.20 -8.64
C SER A 45 16.06 1.66 -8.94
N VAL A 46 16.83 2.56 -8.34
CA VAL A 46 16.71 4.00 -8.59
C VAL A 46 17.17 4.32 -10.02
N PRO A 47 16.38 5.03 -10.84
CA PRO A 47 16.77 5.47 -12.18
C PRO A 47 18.01 6.37 -12.16
N ASP A 48 18.79 6.32 -13.23
CA ASP A 48 19.93 7.21 -13.42
C ASP A 48 19.50 8.68 -13.36
N ASN A 49 20.37 9.54 -12.82
CA ASN A 49 20.15 10.99 -12.65
C ASN A 49 18.96 11.38 -11.76
N THR A 50 18.56 10.51 -10.82
CA THR A 50 17.57 10.86 -9.79
C THR A 50 18.20 11.80 -8.76
N ASN A 51 17.66 13.02 -8.63
CA ASN A 51 18.12 13.99 -7.63
C ASN A 51 17.33 13.91 -6.32
N GLU A 52 16.08 13.48 -6.37
CA GLU A 52 15.17 13.40 -5.24
C GLU A 52 14.35 12.11 -5.33
N LEU A 53 14.13 11.46 -4.19
CA LEU A 53 13.34 10.23 -4.11
C LEU A 53 12.43 10.29 -2.88
N GLU A 54 11.14 10.05 -3.10
CA GLU A 54 10.11 10.00 -2.06
C GLU A 54 9.47 8.61 -2.05
N TYR A 55 9.15 8.11 -0.85
CA TYR A 55 8.25 6.99 -0.65
C TYR A 55 6.94 7.47 -0.03
N ALA A 56 5.83 6.89 -0.44
CA ALA A 56 4.50 7.33 -0.07
C ALA A 56 3.51 6.16 -0.04
N CYS A 57 2.48 6.28 0.80
CA CYS A 57 1.31 5.41 0.71
C CYS A 57 0.31 5.96 -0.30
N ASN A 58 -0.14 5.11 -1.21
CA ASN A 58 -1.12 5.46 -2.25
C ASN A 58 -2.58 5.17 -1.85
N ILE A 59 -2.84 4.80 -0.60
CA ILE A 59 -4.21 4.64 -0.09
C ILE A 59 -4.81 6.05 0.08
N PRO A 60 -6.03 6.32 -0.42
CA PRO A 60 -6.67 7.63 -0.31
C PRO A 60 -6.62 8.20 1.11
N GLY A 61 -6.16 9.45 1.25
CA GLY A 61 -6.06 10.15 2.53
C GLY A 61 -4.79 9.85 3.34
N HIS A 62 -4.04 8.78 3.04
CA HIS A 62 -2.86 8.42 3.83
C HIS A 62 -1.67 9.37 3.56
N TYR A 63 -1.47 9.77 2.30
CA TYR A 63 -0.42 10.71 1.94
C TYR A 63 -0.63 12.06 2.64
N GLU A 64 -1.84 12.61 2.53
CA GLU A 64 -2.23 13.88 3.14
C GLU A 64 -2.19 13.85 4.66
N SER A 65 -2.39 12.66 5.25
CA SER A 65 -2.25 12.41 6.68
C SER A 65 -0.80 12.25 7.14
N GLY A 66 0.17 12.31 6.23
CA GLY A 66 1.60 12.28 6.53
C GLY A 66 2.30 10.95 6.30
N MET A 67 1.68 9.98 5.62
CA MET A 67 2.29 8.68 5.32
C MET A 67 3.21 8.76 4.08
N TYR A 68 4.21 9.62 4.15
CA TYR A 68 5.25 9.81 3.13
C TYR A 68 6.60 10.16 3.78
N GLY A 69 7.67 10.05 3.01
CA GLY A 69 9.00 10.46 3.46
C GLY A 69 10.01 10.51 2.31
N ASN A 70 11.08 11.27 2.53
CA ASN A 70 12.15 11.43 1.55
C ASN A 70 13.33 10.52 1.89
N PHE A 71 13.98 10.01 0.85
CA PHE A 71 15.31 9.43 1.00
C PHE A 71 16.36 10.55 1.04
N THR A 72 17.35 10.38 1.90
CA THR A 72 18.53 11.24 1.95
C THR A 72 19.71 10.48 1.35
N PHE A 73 20.40 11.10 0.39
CA PHE A 73 21.63 10.59 -0.20
C PHE A 73 22.86 11.25 0.42
#